data_AF-F4G284-F1
#
_entry.id   AF-F4G284-F1
#
_cell.length_a   1.000
_cell.length_b   1.000
_cell.length_c   1.000
_cell.angle_alpha   90.00
_cell.angle_beta   90.00
_cell.angle_gamma   90.00
#
_symmetry.space_group_name_H-M   'P 1'
#
loop_
_entity.id
_entity.type
_entity.pdbx_description
1 polymer ?
#
loop_
_entity_poly.entity_id
_entity_poly.type
_entity_poly.pdbx_seq_one_letter_code
_entity_poly.pdbx_strand_id
1 'polypeptide(L)'
;MIIKPKLEWHETTSLKAPYIYWRDTLIVLHNPTKVFVVDAFREQLSKYAPPPQVSIFKYTYRIGQVDDENVKFLECIAGALQTKLKPLITRKYACKDILVEL
;
A
#
# COMPACT_ATOMS: atom_id res chain seq x y z
N MET A 1 9.46 2.34 -19.15
CA MET A 1 8.00 2.24 -19.43
C MET A 1 7.25 3.13 -18.48
N ILE A 2 6.29 3.95 -18.94
CA ILE A 2 5.48 4.82 -18.07
C ILE A 2 4.12 4.14 -17.86
N ILE A 3 3.66 4.04 -16.61
CA ILE A 3 2.34 3.51 -16.25
C ILE A 3 1.53 4.53 -15.44
N LYS A 4 0.21 4.51 -15.66
CA LYS A 4 -0.78 5.37 -14.98
C LYS A 4 -1.85 4.50 -14.34
N PRO A 5 -1.56 3.91 -13.16
CA PRO A 5 -2.51 3.01 -12.52
C PRO A 5 -3.74 3.76 -12.01
N LYS A 6 -4.90 3.13 -12.10
CA LYS A 6 -6.10 3.57 -11.40
C LYS A 6 -6.11 2.92 -10.02
N LEU A 7 -6.25 3.75 -8.99
CA LEU A 7 -6.24 3.33 -7.60
C LEU A 7 -7.59 3.61 -6.95
N GLU A 8 -8.25 2.54 -6.53
CA GLU A 8 -9.46 2.63 -5.72
C GLU A 8 -9.08 2.49 -4.24
N TRP A 9 -9.40 3.52 -3.45
CA TRP A 9 -8.99 3.61 -2.05
C TRP A 9 -10.16 3.37 -1.11
N HIS A 10 -9.90 2.58 -0.06
CA HIS A 10 -10.83 2.31 1.02
C HIS A 10 -10.15 2.55 2.36
N GLU A 11 -10.83 3.20 3.29
CA GLU A 11 -10.30 3.48 4.62
C GLU A 11 -11.06 2.68 5.69
N THR A 12 -10.31 2.07 6.61
CA THR A 12 -10.87 1.35 7.76
C THR A 12 -9.90 1.37 8.93
N THR A 13 -10.42 1.44 10.16
CA THR A 13 -9.61 1.35 11.37
C THR A 13 -9.24 -0.10 11.73
N SER A 14 -9.88 -1.08 11.07
CA SER A 14 -9.67 -2.50 11.34
C SER A 14 -9.87 -3.34 10.08
N LEU A 15 -8.99 -4.31 9.85
CA LEU A 15 -9.14 -5.28 8.76
C LEU A 15 -10.22 -6.30 9.11
N LYS A 16 -11.42 -6.09 8.56
CA LYS A 16 -12.59 -6.98 8.67
C LYS A 16 -13.14 -7.31 7.28
N ALA A 17 -14.12 -8.19 7.21
CA ALA A 17 -14.85 -8.45 5.96
C ALA A 17 -15.47 -7.13 5.42
N PRO A 18 -15.44 -6.89 4.10
CA PRO A 18 -14.92 -7.78 3.05
C PRO A 18 -13.39 -7.69 2.82
N TYR A 19 -12.72 -6.68 3.38
CA TYR A 19 -11.31 -6.35 3.10
C TYR A 19 -10.34 -7.50 3.36
N ILE A 20 -10.55 -8.31 4.39
CA ILE A 20 -9.67 -9.45 4.74
C ILE A 20 -9.50 -10.48 3.61
N TYR A 21 -10.43 -10.53 2.65
CA TYR A 21 -10.37 -11.45 1.51
C TYR A 21 -9.63 -10.87 0.29
N TRP A 22 -9.32 -9.58 0.32
CA TRP A 22 -8.69 -8.91 -0.81
C TRP A 22 -7.24 -9.34 -0.98
N ARG A 23 -6.79 -9.39 -2.23
CA ARG A 23 -5.44 -9.74 -2.67
C ARG A 23 -4.88 -8.62 -3.55
N ASP A 24 -3.57 -8.63 -3.77
CA ASP A 24 -2.89 -7.65 -4.63
C ASP A 24 -3.22 -6.20 -4.27
N THR A 25 -3.09 -5.89 -2.98
CA THR A 25 -3.48 -4.61 -2.42
C THR A 25 -2.28 -3.74 -2.07
N LEU A 26 -2.48 -2.44 -2.15
CA LEU A 26 -1.62 -1.44 -1.53
C LEU A 26 -2.14 -1.14 -0.13
N ILE A 27 -1.27 -1.04 0.85
CA ILE A 27 -1.65 -0.77 2.22
C ILE A 27 -0.89 0.45 2.69
N VAL A 28 -1.62 1.49 3.05
CA VAL A 28 -1.07 2.69 3.66
C VAL A 28 -1.54 2.72 5.11
N LEU A 29 -0.60 2.66 6.04
CA LEU A 29 -0.89 2.86 7.46
C LEU A 29 -0.64 4.32 7.77
N HIS A 30 -1.66 5.04 8.21
CA HIS A 30 -1.54 6.47 8.49
C HIS A 30 -2.44 6.90 9.64
N ASN A 31 -2.21 8.11 10.13
CA ASN A 31 -3.17 8.84 10.95
C ASN A 31 -3.38 10.24 10.33
N PRO A 32 -4.13 11.15 10.98
CA PRO A 32 -4.35 12.48 10.41
C PRO A 32 -3.09 13.34 10.22
N THR A 33 -1.97 13.01 10.89
CA THR A 33 -0.76 13.84 10.87
C THR A 33 0.39 13.25 10.09
N LYS A 34 0.46 11.91 9.95
CA LYS A 34 1.61 11.21 9.38
C LYS A 34 1.21 9.93 8.66
N VAL A 35 2.01 9.57 7.65
CA VAL A 35 2.02 8.24 7.05
C VAL A 35 3.12 7.42 7.69
N PHE A 36 2.80 6.22 8.14
CA PHE A 36 3.74 5.33 8.81
C PHE A 36 4.39 4.37 7.84
N VAL A 37 3.59 3.74 6.97
CA VAL A 37 4.01 2.65 6.08
C VAL A 37 3.23 2.75 4.77
N VAL A 38 3.90 2.41 3.67
CA VAL A 38 3.27 2.08 2.39
C VAL A 38 3.80 0.71 1.97
N ASP A 39 2.92 -0.29 1.98
CA ASP A 39 3.23 -1.68 1.68
C ASP A 39 2.49 -2.14 0.39
N ALA A 40 3.15 -2.97 -0.41
CA ALA A 40 2.51 -3.79 -1.45
C ALA A 40 2.29 -5.20 -0.89
N PHE A 41 1.06 -5.72 -0.96
CA PHE A 41 0.71 -7.01 -0.38
C PHE A 41 -0.06 -7.90 -1.36
N ARG A 42 0.55 -9.03 -1.73
CA ARG A 42 0.07 -9.97 -2.76
C ARG A 42 -0.89 -11.04 -2.23
N GLU A 43 -0.79 -11.34 -0.93
CA GLU A 43 -1.62 -12.35 -0.29
C GLU A 43 -2.96 -11.79 0.18
N GLN A 44 -3.82 -12.64 0.72
CA GLN A 44 -5.06 -12.22 1.36
C GLN A 44 -4.78 -11.34 2.57
N LEU A 45 -5.41 -10.17 2.67
CA LEU A 45 -5.21 -9.20 3.74
C LEU A 45 -5.41 -9.77 5.15
N SER A 46 -6.15 -10.86 5.32
CA SER A 46 -6.23 -11.62 6.58
C SER A 46 -4.87 -12.03 7.16
N LYS A 47 -3.87 -12.22 6.29
CA LYS A 47 -2.49 -12.58 6.65
C LYS A 47 -1.56 -11.37 6.79
N TYR A 48 -2.04 -10.17 6.51
CA TYR A 48 -1.21 -8.98 6.58
C TYR A 48 -0.85 -8.69 8.04
N ALA A 49 0.46 -8.69 8.31
CA ALA A 49 1.02 -8.25 9.57
C ALA A 49 1.76 -6.92 9.35
N PRO A 50 1.30 -5.82 9.95
CA PRO A 50 1.98 -4.54 9.84
C PRO A 50 3.37 -4.61 10.51
N PRO A 51 4.34 -3.78 10.09
CA PRO A 51 5.66 -3.75 10.71
C PRO A 51 5.59 -3.56 12.24
N PRO A 52 6.36 -4.31 13.04
CA PRO A 52 6.28 -4.21 14.50
C PRO A 52 6.48 -2.79 15.03
N GLN A 53 7.26 -1.97 14.34
CA GLN A 53 7.53 -0.58 14.72
C GLN A 53 6.29 0.32 14.65
N VAL A 54 5.25 -0.03 13.88
CA VAL A 54 4.01 0.77 13.84
C VAL A 54 3.04 0.45 14.98
N SER A 55 3.25 -0.66 15.69
CA SER A 55 2.32 -1.14 16.74
C SER A 55 2.12 -0.14 17.89
N ILE A 56 3.08 0.75 18.12
CA ILE A 56 3.02 1.81 19.14
C ILE A 56 2.10 2.97 18.74
N PHE A 57 1.73 3.08 17.46
CA PHE A 57 0.90 4.17 16.95
C PHE A 57 -0.54 3.71 16.77
N LYS A 58 -1.48 4.63 16.98
CA LYS A 58 -2.85 4.47 16.46
C LYS A 58 -2.85 4.87 14.98
N TYR A 59 -3.27 3.96 14.13
CA TYR A 59 -3.33 4.17 12.68
C TYR A 59 -4.63 3.63 12.09
N THR A 60 -4.93 4.11 10.89
CA THR A 60 -6.00 3.67 10.00
C THR A 60 -5.35 2.97 8.82
N TYR A 61 -6.01 1.93 8.32
CA TYR A 61 -5.66 1.28 7.08
C TYR A 61 -6.33 2.03 5.93
N ARG A 62 -5.51 2.52 5.00
CA ARG A 62 -5.97 2.94 3.68
C ARG A 62 -5.51 1.90 2.67
N ILE A 63 -6.47 1.13 2.17
CA ILE A 63 -6.28 -0.03 1.32
C ILE A 63 -6.56 0.40 -0.11
N GLY A 64 -5.60 0.21 -1.00
CA GLY A 64 -5.71 0.50 -2.44
C GLY A 64 -5.85 -0.78 -3.25
N GLN A 65 -6.81 -0.83 -4.15
CA GLN A 65 -6.83 -1.80 -5.25
C GLN A 65 -6.30 -1.14 -6.52
N VAL A 66 -5.47 -1.88 -7.25
CA VAL A 66 -4.93 -1.49 -8.55
C VAL A 66 -5.75 -2.16 -9.62
N ASP A 67 -5.97 -1.49 -10.75
CA ASP A 67 -6.57 -2.10 -11.94
C ASP A 67 -5.74 -3.31 -12.45
N ASP A 68 -6.44 -4.29 -13.03
CA ASP A 68 -5.87 -5.60 -13.43
C ASP A 68 -4.66 -5.47 -14.38
N GLU A 69 -4.60 -4.44 -15.21
CA GLU A 69 -3.50 -4.21 -16.16
C GLU A 69 -2.19 -3.85 -15.44
N ASN A 70 -2.32 -3.15 -14.30
CA ASN A 70 -1.22 -2.60 -13.53
C ASN A 70 -0.90 -3.39 -12.24
N VAL A 71 -1.70 -4.39 -11.86
CA VAL A 71 -1.44 -5.27 -10.70
C VAL A 71 -0.02 -5.87 -10.75
N LYS A 72 0.51 -6.22 -11.92
CA LYS A 72 1.89 -6.74 -12.05
C LYS A 72 2.96 -5.76 -11.54
N PHE A 73 2.66 -4.46 -11.51
CA PHE A 73 3.55 -3.39 -11.06
C PHE A 73 3.28 -2.91 -9.63
N LEU A 74 2.48 -3.64 -8.84
CA LEU A 74 2.08 -3.26 -7.47
C LEU A 74 3.24 -2.73 -6.60
N GLU A 75 4.37 -3.41 -6.59
CA GLU A 75 5.57 -3.01 -5.82
C GLU A 75 6.17 -1.68 -6.30
N CYS A 76 6.12 -1.42 -7.60
CA CYS A 76 6.60 -0.16 -8.17
C CYS A 76 5.64 0.98 -7.93
N ILE A 77 4.35 0.69 -7.91
CA ILE A 77 3.32 1.64 -7.50
C ILE A 77 3.50 1.97 -6.01
N ALA A 78 3.72 0.98 -5.16
CA ALA A 78 4.04 1.20 -3.75
C ALA A 78 5.33 2.01 -3.57
N GLY A 79 6.38 1.73 -4.35
CA GLY A 79 7.61 2.51 -4.34
C GLY A 79 7.40 3.96 -4.71
N ALA A 80 6.64 4.25 -5.77
CA ALA A 80 6.31 5.61 -6.16
C ALA A 80 5.44 6.32 -5.10
N LEU A 81 4.47 5.61 -4.51
CA LEU A 81 3.69 6.11 -3.37
C LEU A 81 4.56 6.41 -2.15
N GLN A 82 5.56 5.57 -1.83
CA GLN A 82 6.51 5.83 -0.76
C GLN A 82 7.25 7.15 -0.99
N THR A 83 7.73 7.40 -2.20
CA THR A 83 8.45 8.65 -2.52
C THR A 83 7.55 9.88 -2.35
N LYS A 84 6.28 9.78 -2.76
CA LYS A 84 5.28 10.86 -2.66
C LYS A 84 4.83 11.12 -1.22
N LEU A 85 4.50 10.06 -0.48
CA LEU A 85 3.91 10.13 0.86
C LEU A 85 4.93 10.21 1.98
N LYS A 86 6.20 9.88 1.72
CA LYS A 86 7.32 9.95 2.67
C LYS A 86 7.00 9.27 4.01
N PRO A 87 6.69 7.95 4.01
CA PRO A 87 6.34 7.25 5.24
C PRO A 87 7.51 7.19 6.21
N LEU A 88 7.21 7.09 7.51
CA LEU A 88 8.21 6.93 8.56
C LEU A 88 9.07 5.67 8.36
N ILE A 89 8.44 4.58 7.92
CA ILE A 89 9.10 3.31 7.65
C ILE A 89 9.11 3.09 6.14
N THR A 90 10.30 2.89 5.60
CA THR A 90 10.49 2.67 4.17
C THR A 90 10.75 1.19 3.88
N ARG A 91 10.03 0.65 2.90
CA ARG A 91 10.37 -0.63 2.27
C ARG A 91 11.27 -0.39 1.06
N LYS A 92 12.01 -1.44 0.68
CA LYS A 92 12.80 -1.49 -0.55
C LYS A 92 12.03 -2.32 -1.57
N TYR A 93 11.65 -1.71 -2.69
CA TYR A 93 11.09 -2.40 -3.84
C TYR A 93 12.10 -2.36 -4.99
N ALA A 94 12.29 -3.51 -5.64
CA ALA A 94 13.22 -3.64 -6.76
C ALA A 94 12.50 -3.32 -8.08
N CYS A 95 12.45 -2.04 -8.43
CA CYS A 95 11.82 -1.59 -9.67
C CYS A 95 12.87 -1.23 -10.70
N LYS A 96 12.91 -1.99 -11.81
CA LYS A 96 13.80 -1.73 -12.94
C LYS A 96 13.03 -0.97 -14.03
N ASP A 97 13.49 0.23 -14.36
CA ASP A 97 13.09 1.02 -15.54
C ASP A 97 11.58 1.31 -15.73
N ILE A 98 10.80 1.28 -14.64
CA ILE A 98 9.38 1.61 -14.61
C ILE A 98 9.19 2.97 -13.95
N LEU A 99 8.58 3.90 -14.67
CA LEU A 99 8.14 5.19 -14.16
C LEU A 99 6.64 5.11 -13.89
N VAL A 100 6.24 5.35 -12.65
CA VAL A 100 4.82 5.37 -12.23
C VAL A 100 4.41 6.81 -12.03
N GLU A 101 3.35 7.24 -12.71
CA GLU A 101 2.75 8.56 -12.54
C GLU A 101 1.46 8.43 -11.71
N LEU A 102 1.43 9.06 -10.52
CA LEU A 102 0.43 8.93 -9.46
C LEU A 102 -0.12 10.26 -8.98
#